data_AF-A0A536L754-F1
#
_entry.id   AF-A0A536L754-F1
#
_cell.length_a   1.000
_cell.length_b   1.000
_cell.length_c   1.000
_cell.angle_alpha   90.00
_cell.angle_beta   90.00
_cell.angle_gamma   90.00
#
_symmetry.space_group_name_H-M   'P 1'
#
loop_
_entity.id
_entity.type
_entity.pdbx_description
1 polymer ?
#
loop_
_entity_poly.entity_id
_entity_poly.type
_entity_poly.pdbx_seq_one_letter_code
_entity_poly.pdbx_strand_id
1 'polypeptide(L)'
;MTNPKITRRQIIKGAAAVGALGALGVPSTAFADKGNGGRIRWDLVELTPPDIRAGGEDTASSEGETMLNLTGSGTFRPGHSRDVTGGGTWDSDNPVVGGSGTYRVTELVSWVRAPGTLAGTPLRDHIGRLEDTRAGLAVLHIKYSDGLDGVLFVSCHLNGTPPSVDEGTNGSRGFVNFFMPATPTVGKHSNRTLFHALHGEQED
;
A
#
# COMPACT_ATOMS: atom_id res chain seq x y z
N MET A 1 -25.53 38.64 -6.65
CA MET A 1 -25.80 37.19 -6.52
C MET A 1 -24.48 36.47 -6.74
N THR A 2 -23.77 36.19 -5.65
CA THR A 2 -22.46 35.55 -5.64
C THR A 2 -22.62 34.09 -5.20
N ASN A 3 -22.28 33.17 -6.09
CA ASN A 3 -22.39 31.74 -5.86
C ASN A 3 -21.30 31.30 -4.85
N PRO A 4 -21.63 30.71 -3.68
CA PRO A 4 -20.61 30.25 -2.75
C PRO A 4 -19.88 29.02 -3.35
N LYS A 5 -18.57 29.17 -3.59
CA LYS A 5 -17.67 28.07 -3.97
C LYS A 5 -17.60 27.08 -2.80
N ILE A 6 -18.24 25.93 -2.98
CA ILE A 6 -18.10 24.79 -2.05
C ILE A 6 -16.71 24.19 -2.26
N THR A 7 -15.83 24.44 -1.29
CA THR A 7 -14.48 23.85 -1.22
C THR A 7 -14.60 22.36 -0.92
N ARG A 8 -13.92 21.50 -1.72
CA ARG A 8 -13.94 20.01 -1.66
C ARG A 8 -13.50 19.35 -0.32
N ARG A 9 -13.40 20.10 0.79
CA ARG A 9 -12.88 19.62 2.09
C ARG A 9 -13.95 19.39 3.18
N GLN A 10 -15.23 19.31 2.85
CA GLN A 10 -16.30 19.20 3.87
C GLN A 10 -17.29 18.05 3.72
N ILE A 11 -17.04 17.07 2.87
CA ILE A 11 -17.91 15.88 2.78
C ILE A 11 -17.11 14.69 3.32
N ILE A 12 -17.69 14.01 4.30
CA ILE A 12 -17.13 12.96 5.18
C ILE A 12 -16.41 13.50 6.42
N LYS A 13 -17.19 14.19 7.27
CA LYS A 13 -17.04 14.13 8.74
C LYS A 13 -18.29 13.46 9.29
N GLY A 14 -18.17 12.20 9.69
CA GLY A 14 -19.21 11.43 10.36
C GLY A 14 -18.68 10.82 11.65
N ALA A 15 -18.87 11.58 12.74
CA ALA A 15 -18.92 11.22 14.16
C ALA A 15 -17.97 10.15 14.75
N ALA A 16 -16.88 10.63 15.36
CA ALA A 16 -16.47 10.18 16.70
C ALA A 16 -15.96 11.41 17.48
N ALA A 17 -16.82 11.96 18.34
CA ALA A 17 -16.48 13.05 19.24
C ALA A 17 -16.38 12.52 20.66
N VAL A 18 -15.16 12.32 21.17
CA VAL A 18 -14.82 12.42 22.60
C VAL A 18 -13.35 12.87 22.75
N GLY A 19 -13.14 13.99 23.44
CA GLY A 19 -11.94 14.25 24.25
C GLY A 19 -10.80 15.02 23.59
N ALA A 20 -10.78 16.35 23.73
CA ALA A 20 -9.58 17.16 23.55
C ALA A 20 -8.70 17.07 24.80
N LEU A 21 -7.40 16.79 24.64
CA LEU A 21 -6.33 17.16 25.58
C LEU A 21 -4.94 17.08 24.87
N GLY A 22 -4.32 18.24 24.68
CA GLY A 22 -2.89 18.54 24.45
C GLY A 22 -2.03 17.56 23.64
N ALA A 23 -1.78 17.88 22.36
CA ALA A 23 -0.64 17.29 21.64
C ALA A 23 0.66 18.01 22.01
N LEU A 24 1.24 17.64 23.17
CA LEU A 24 2.69 17.77 23.34
C LEU A 24 3.34 16.92 22.26
N GLY A 25 4.32 17.50 21.54
CA GLY A 25 5.05 16.85 20.47
C GLY A 25 5.61 15.51 20.92
N VAL A 26 4.93 14.42 20.54
CA VAL A 26 5.48 13.08 20.64
C VAL A 26 6.42 12.97 19.45
N PRO A 27 7.75 12.83 19.66
CA PRO A 27 8.61 12.47 18.55
C PRO A 27 8.06 11.16 17.99
N SER A 28 7.73 11.14 16.70
CA SER A 28 7.54 9.90 15.97
C SER A 28 8.85 9.13 16.08
N THR A 29 8.97 8.28 17.10
CA THR A 29 9.93 7.19 17.08
C THR A 29 9.47 6.31 15.94
N ALA A 30 9.91 6.63 14.73
CA ALA A 30 9.98 5.66 13.66
C ALA A 30 10.77 4.51 14.28
N PHE A 31 10.07 3.45 14.65
CA PHE A 31 10.71 2.18 14.94
C PHE A 31 11.29 1.74 13.59
N ALA A 32 12.49 2.23 13.29
CA ALA A 32 13.39 1.51 12.43
C ALA A 32 13.49 0.16 13.12
N ASP A 33 12.85 -0.84 12.54
CA ASP A 33 12.91 -2.21 13.00
C ASP A 33 14.38 -2.65 12.85
N LYS A 34 15.18 -2.34 13.88
CA LYS A 34 16.53 -2.84 14.09
C LYS A 34 16.46 -4.20 14.82
N GLY A 35 15.38 -4.95 14.62
CA GLY A 35 15.19 -6.30 15.12
C GLY A 35 15.41 -7.32 14.01
N ASN A 36 16.63 -7.85 13.92
CA ASN A 36 16.97 -9.10 13.23
C ASN A 36 16.43 -9.27 11.77
N GLY A 37 16.80 -8.37 10.86
CA GLY A 37 17.09 -8.63 9.43
C GLY A 37 16.12 -9.48 8.55
N GLY A 38 14.87 -9.69 8.97
CA GLY A 38 13.89 -10.51 8.27
C GLY A 38 13.47 -9.91 6.93
N ARG A 39 13.08 -10.76 5.97
CA ARG A 39 12.41 -10.28 4.76
C ARG A 39 10.99 -9.86 5.09
N ILE A 40 10.48 -8.85 4.40
CA ILE A 40 9.07 -8.50 4.38
C ILE A 40 8.51 -8.95 3.04
N ARG A 41 7.39 -9.65 3.05
CA ARG A 41 6.54 -9.89 1.88
C ARG A 41 5.52 -8.77 1.77
N TRP A 42 5.24 -8.32 0.56
CA TRP A 42 4.13 -7.41 0.25
C TRP A 42 3.24 -8.05 -0.80
N ASP A 43 1.93 -7.85 -0.68
CA ASP A 43 0.95 -8.32 -1.64
C ASP A 43 -0.11 -7.24 -1.87
N LEU A 44 -0.55 -7.11 -3.12
CA LEU A 44 -1.88 -6.60 -3.44
C LEU A 44 -2.84 -7.77 -3.27
N VAL A 45 -3.83 -7.59 -2.40
CA VAL A 45 -4.66 -8.70 -1.91
C VAL A 45 -6.11 -8.57 -2.34
N GLU A 46 -6.71 -9.71 -2.59
CA GLU A 46 -8.15 -9.83 -2.67
C GLU A 46 -8.71 -10.12 -1.28
N LEU A 47 -9.63 -9.29 -0.81
CA LEU A 47 -10.37 -9.54 0.43
C LEU A 47 -11.81 -9.90 0.10
N THR A 48 -12.15 -11.19 0.17
CA THR A 48 -13.50 -11.73 0.07
C THR A 48 -13.89 -12.30 1.44
N PRO A 49 -14.46 -11.48 2.35
CA PRO A 49 -14.56 -11.84 3.76
C PRO A 49 -15.23 -13.20 3.99
N PRO A 50 -14.67 -14.04 4.88
CA PRO A 50 -13.56 -13.73 5.78
C PRO A 50 -12.17 -13.90 5.16
N ASP A 51 -12.05 -14.32 3.90
CA ASP A 51 -10.79 -14.75 3.32
C ASP A 51 -9.98 -13.62 2.67
N ILE A 52 -8.67 -13.65 2.90
CA ILE A 52 -7.67 -12.82 2.23
C ILE A 52 -6.79 -13.72 1.35
N ARG A 53 -6.61 -13.34 0.09
CA ARG A 53 -5.77 -14.07 -0.88
C ARG A 53 -4.86 -13.11 -1.64
N ALA A 54 -3.71 -13.60 -2.07
CA ALA A 54 -2.82 -12.85 -2.96
C ALA A 54 -3.45 -12.74 -4.37
N GLY A 55 -2.97 -11.79 -5.16
CA GLY A 55 -3.43 -11.60 -6.54
C GLY A 55 -4.58 -10.59 -6.66
N GLY A 56 -4.73 -9.72 -5.67
CA GLY A 56 -5.63 -8.58 -5.76
C GLY A 56 -5.18 -7.55 -6.80
N GLU A 57 -6.07 -6.59 -7.01
CA GLU A 57 -5.87 -5.47 -7.92
C GLU A 57 -6.01 -4.17 -7.14
N ASP A 58 -5.14 -3.21 -7.41
CA ASP A 58 -5.21 -1.86 -6.89
C ASP A 58 -5.23 -0.85 -8.03
N THR A 59 -5.91 0.27 -7.81
CA THR A 59 -6.08 1.35 -8.77
C THR A 59 -5.66 2.66 -8.13
N ALA A 60 -4.88 3.47 -8.86
CA ALA A 60 -4.60 4.85 -8.49
C ALA A 60 -4.92 5.79 -9.65
N SER A 61 -5.42 6.99 -9.35
CA SER A 61 -5.69 8.01 -10.37
C SER A 61 -4.68 9.15 -10.37
N SER A 62 -4.41 9.68 -11.55
CA SER A 62 -3.64 10.90 -11.76
C SER A 62 -4.53 12.14 -11.78
N GLU A 63 -3.89 13.31 -11.94
CA GLU A 63 -4.61 14.52 -12.34
C GLU A 63 -5.36 14.25 -13.66
N GLY A 64 -6.62 14.69 -13.76
CA GLY A 64 -7.49 14.38 -14.90
C GLY A 64 -8.22 13.03 -14.82
N GLU A 65 -8.15 12.34 -13.67
CA GLU A 65 -8.93 11.13 -13.36
C GLU A 65 -8.61 9.90 -14.25
N THR A 66 -7.48 9.89 -14.97
CA THR A 66 -6.96 8.67 -15.62
C THR A 66 -6.35 7.74 -14.60
N MET A 67 -6.48 6.44 -14.82
CA MET A 67 -6.19 5.37 -13.89
C MET A 67 -4.91 4.62 -14.26
N LEU A 68 -4.25 4.09 -13.23
CA LEU A 68 -3.24 3.05 -13.30
C LEU A 68 -3.74 1.90 -12.43
N ASN A 69 -3.97 0.76 -13.05
CA ASN A 69 -4.35 -0.48 -12.40
C ASN A 69 -3.12 -1.38 -12.28
N LEU A 70 -2.96 -2.01 -11.12
CA LEU A 70 -1.80 -2.82 -10.77
C LEU A 70 -2.25 -4.12 -10.11
N THR A 71 -1.57 -5.21 -10.43
CA THR A 71 -1.52 -6.41 -9.58
C THR A 71 -0.10 -6.57 -9.06
N GLY A 72 0.11 -7.45 -8.08
CA GLY A 72 1.47 -7.89 -7.77
C GLY A 72 1.71 -8.29 -6.34
N SER A 73 2.92 -8.81 -6.15
CA SER A 73 3.49 -9.14 -4.86
C SER A 73 5.00 -9.24 -4.97
N GLY A 74 5.68 -9.32 -3.83
CA GLY A 74 7.12 -9.44 -3.78
C GLY A 74 7.67 -9.50 -2.38
N THR A 75 9.00 -9.41 -2.29
CA THR A 75 9.68 -9.33 -1.00
C THR A 75 10.78 -8.28 -1.01
N PHE A 76 11.14 -7.78 0.16
CA PHE A 76 12.33 -6.96 0.34
C PHE A 76 12.96 -7.21 1.70
N ARG A 77 14.26 -6.93 1.83
CA ARG A 77 14.94 -6.89 3.13
C ARG A 77 15.17 -5.43 3.56
N PRO A 78 14.55 -4.94 4.66
CA PRO A 78 14.77 -3.59 5.15
C PRO A 78 16.27 -3.27 5.32
N GLY A 79 16.71 -2.12 4.83
CA GLY A 79 18.12 -1.71 4.87
C GLY A 79 19.01 -2.27 3.74
N HIS A 80 18.47 -3.12 2.85
CA HIS A 80 19.19 -3.69 1.71
C HIS A 80 18.47 -3.36 0.41
N SER A 81 18.83 -2.23 -0.22
CA SER A 81 18.07 -1.68 -1.36
C SER A 81 17.90 -2.64 -2.54
N ARG A 82 18.91 -3.45 -2.86
CA ARG A 82 18.87 -4.38 -4.01
C ARG A 82 18.36 -5.76 -3.66
N ASP A 83 18.07 -6.02 -2.39
CA ASP A 83 17.61 -7.32 -1.95
C ASP A 83 16.08 -7.38 -2.01
N VAL A 84 15.57 -7.37 -3.24
CA VAL A 84 14.16 -7.26 -3.55
C VAL A 84 13.75 -8.29 -4.60
N THR A 85 12.49 -8.69 -4.54
CA THR A 85 11.82 -9.48 -5.57
C THR A 85 10.44 -8.90 -5.83
N GLY A 86 9.81 -9.34 -6.91
CA GLY A 86 8.40 -9.07 -7.17
C GLY A 86 8.14 -8.15 -8.34
N GLY A 87 6.87 -7.82 -8.46
CA GLY A 87 6.31 -7.18 -9.64
C GLY A 87 4.87 -7.64 -9.86
N GLY A 88 4.35 -7.36 -11.04
CA GLY A 88 3.00 -7.77 -11.43
C GLY A 88 2.62 -7.25 -12.79
N THR A 89 1.32 -7.17 -13.05
CA THR A 89 0.78 -6.57 -14.27
C THR A 89 0.36 -5.13 -14.03
N TRP A 90 0.29 -4.37 -15.10
CA TRP A 90 -0.25 -3.02 -15.09
C TRP A 90 -1.10 -2.76 -16.33
N ASP A 91 -2.06 -1.87 -16.21
CA ASP A 91 -2.72 -1.20 -17.33
C ASP A 91 -3.07 0.24 -16.95
N SER A 92 -3.16 1.11 -17.95
CA SER A 92 -3.51 2.51 -17.76
C SER A 92 -4.24 3.09 -18.96
N ASP A 93 -5.28 3.87 -18.69
CA ASP A 93 -6.05 4.64 -19.68
C ASP A 93 -5.47 6.04 -19.93
N ASN A 94 -4.34 6.39 -19.30
CA ASN A 94 -3.72 7.69 -19.47
C ASN A 94 -3.29 7.90 -20.94
N PRO A 95 -3.64 9.01 -21.59
CA PRO A 95 -3.37 9.19 -23.02
C PRO A 95 -1.89 9.34 -23.38
N VAL A 96 -1.02 9.59 -22.39
CA VAL A 96 0.41 9.85 -22.59
C VAL A 96 1.28 8.66 -22.17
N VAL A 97 0.93 8.01 -21.04
CA VAL A 97 1.68 6.85 -20.51
C VAL A 97 0.84 5.57 -20.44
N GLY A 98 -0.27 5.52 -21.18
CA GLY A 98 -1.19 4.39 -21.20
C GLY A 98 -0.63 3.13 -21.83
N GLY A 99 -1.48 2.10 -21.87
CA GLY A 99 -1.15 0.77 -22.36
C GLY A 99 -1.27 -0.28 -21.26
N SER A 100 -0.64 -1.42 -21.45
CA SER A 100 -0.60 -2.50 -20.46
C SER A 100 0.67 -3.34 -20.60
N GLY A 101 1.01 -4.07 -19.54
CA GLY A 101 2.18 -4.93 -19.52
C GLY A 101 2.49 -5.49 -18.15
N THR A 102 3.79 -5.71 -17.90
CA THR A 102 4.30 -6.13 -16.59
C THR A 102 5.25 -5.10 -16.02
N TYR A 103 5.46 -5.13 -14.71
CA TYR A 103 6.51 -4.38 -14.06
C TYR A 103 7.27 -5.30 -13.10
N ARG A 104 8.53 -4.96 -12.82
CA ARG A 104 9.36 -5.63 -11.82
C ARG A 104 9.90 -4.62 -10.81
N VAL A 105 10.00 -5.05 -9.57
CA VAL A 105 10.70 -4.28 -8.53
C VAL A 105 12.20 -4.35 -8.80
N THR A 106 12.87 -3.21 -8.64
CA THR A 106 14.31 -3.08 -8.89
C THR A 106 15.06 -2.70 -7.63
N GLU A 107 14.48 -1.85 -6.79
CA GLU A 107 15.10 -1.42 -5.52
C GLU A 107 14.04 -1.10 -4.46
N LEU A 108 14.38 -1.36 -3.20
CA LEU A 108 13.71 -0.80 -2.02
C LEU A 108 14.30 0.58 -1.73
N VAL A 109 13.46 1.61 -1.81
CA VAL A 109 13.81 3.00 -1.46
C VAL A 109 13.67 3.20 0.06
N SER A 110 12.54 2.81 0.63
CA SER A 110 12.30 2.90 2.07
C SER A 110 11.22 1.94 2.54
N TRP A 111 11.34 1.49 3.78
CA TRP A 111 10.29 0.77 4.52
C TRP A 111 10.10 1.43 5.87
N VAL A 112 8.86 1.78 6.19
CA VAL A 112 8.49 2.28 7.51
C VAL A 112 7.29 1.47 8.01
N ARG A 113 7.52 0.68 9.05
CA ARG A 113 6.46 -0.06 9.73
C ARG A 113 5.52 0.90 10.45
N ALA A 114 4.23 0.70 10.29
CA ALA A 114 3.19 1.34 11.09
C ALA A 114 2.66 0.39 12.19
N PRO A 115 2.03 0.92 13.26
CA PRO A 115 1.24 0.10 14.16
C PRO A 115 0.08 -0.57 13.41
N GLY A 116 -0.28 -1.78 13.82
CA GLY A 116 -1.45 -2.50 13.30
C GLY A 116 -1.15 -3.94 12.92
N THR A 117 -2.17 -4.79 13.01
CA THR A 117 -2.13 -6.22 12.70
C THR A 117 -3.54 -6.76 12.45
N LEU A 118 -3.64 -7.88 11.73
CA LEU A 118 -4.87 -8.66 11.59
C LEU A 118 -5.04 -9.70 12.70
N ALA A 119 -4.07 -9.88 13.61
CA ALA A 119 -4.19 -10.80 14.74
C ALA A 119 -5.42 -10.46 15.60
N GLY A 120 -6.19 -11.50 15.97
CA GLY A 120 -7.42 -11.34 16.75
C GLY A 120 -8.66 -10.91 15.95
N THR A 121 -8.54 -10.74 14.63
CA THR A 121 -9.70 -10.53 13.74
C THR A 121 -10.30 -11.87 13.29
N PRO A 122 -11.57 -11.90 12.84
CA PRO A 122 -12.17 -13.12 12.28
C PRO A 122 -11.70 -13.44 10.84
N LEU A 123 -10.75 -12.67 10.30
CA LEU A 123 -10.26 -12.84 8.94
C LEU A 123 -9.35 -14.08 8.84
N ARG A 124 -9.38 -14.73 7.68
CA ARG A 124 -8.55 -15.89 7.34
C ARG A 124 -7.56 -15.48 6.26
N ASP A 125 -6.30 -15.43 6.65
CA ASP A 125 -5.20 -15.12 5.75
C ASP A 125 -4.68 -16.41 5.10
N HIS A 126 -4.77 -16.48 3.77
CA HIS A 126 -4.25 -17.61 2.97
C HIS A 126 -2.85 -17.33 2.40
N ILE A 127 -2.24 -16.20 2.75
CA ILE A 127 -0.93 -15.75 2.26
C ILE A 127 0.16 -16.05 3.31
N GLY A 128 -0.13 -15.77 4.57
CA GLY A 128 0.79 -15.92 5.69
C GLY A 128 0.06 -16.01 7.03
N ARG A 129 0.83 -15.95 8.12
CA ARG A 129 0.28 -15.98 9.48
C ARG A 129 -0.29 -14.61 9.85
N LEU A 130 -1.43 -14.57 10.54
CA LEU A 130 -2.08 -13.32 10.96
C LEU A 130 -1.18 -12.51 11.90
N GLU A 131 -0.44 -13.16 12.79
CA GLU A 131 0.52 -12.55 13.70
C GLU A 131 1.74 -11.94 13.00
N ASP A 132 1.99 -12.33 11.74
CA ASP A 132 3.08 -11.79 10.93
C ASP A 132 2.64 -10.61 10.09
N THR A 133 1.33 -10.32 10.05
CA THR A 133 0.80 -9.16 9.32
C THR A 133 1.32 -7.84 9.89
N ARG A 134 1.70 -6.92 9.00
CA ARG A 134 2.22 -5.59 9.35
C ARG A 134 1.47 -4.55 8.53
N ALA A 135 1.15 -3.44 9.19
CA ALA A 135 0.86 -2.18 8.51
C ALA A 135 2.17 -1.44 8.20
N GLY A 136 2.13 -0.51 7.25
CA GLY A 136 3.30 0.30 6.91
C GLY A 136 3.28 0.86 5.51
N LEU A 137 4.39 1.51 5.16
CA LEU A 137 4.62 2.10 3.85
C LEU A 137 5.94 1.58 3.28
N ALA A 138 5.85 0.90 2.13
CA ALA A 138 6.99 0.56 1.30
C ALA A 138 7.05 1.48 0.08
N VAL A 139 8.25 1.98 -0.22
CA VAL A 139 8.53 2.75 -1.44
C VAL A 139 9.54 1.97 -2.26
N LEU A 140 9.18 1.67 -3.51
CA LEU A 140 9.89 0.76 -4.38
C LEU A 140 10.18 1.45 -5.72
N HIS A 141 11.40 1.29 -6.23
CA HIS A 141 11.68 1.57 -7.64
C HIS A 141 11.23 0.39 -8.49
N ILE A 142 10.47 0.67 -9.55
CA ILE A 142 9.98 -0.34 -10.49
C ILE A 142 10.39 -0.03 -11.93
N LYS A 143 10.50 -1.09 -12.73
CA LYS A 143 10.73 -1.00 -14.17
C LYS A 143 9.55 -1.63 -14.89
N TYR A 144 8.89 -0.86 -15.76
CA TYR A 144 7.84 -1.35 -16.64
C TYR A 144 8.43 -2.09 -17.85
N SER A 145 7.69 -3.06 -18.36
CA SER A 145 8.11 -3.94 -19.47
C SER A 145 8.32 -3.20 -20.79
N ASP A 146 7.71 -2.03 -20.94
CA ASP A 146 7.87 -1.15 -22.10
C ASP A 146 9.03 -0.14 -21.96
N GLY A 147 9.83 -0.29 -20.90
CA GLY A 147 11.04 0.47 -20.70
C GLY A 147 10.88 1.73 -19.85
N LEU A 148 9.66 2.14 -19.49
CA LEU A 148 9.50 3.26 -18.55
C LEU A 148 9.90 2.86 -17.12
N ASP A 149 10.43 3.84 -16.38
CA ASP A 149 10.70 3.73 -14.95
C ASP A 149 9.50 4.21 -14.14
N GLY A 150 9.42 3.79 -12.88
CA GLY A 150 8.38 4.22 -11.95
C GLY A 150 8.80 4.08 -10.50
N VAL A 151 7.99 4.70 -9.64
CA VAL A 151 8.03 4.51 -8.19
C VAL A 151 6.69 3.94 -7.77
N LEU A 152 6.70 2.87 -6.99
CA LEU A 152 5.50 2.26 -6.40
C LEU A 152 5.50 2.49 -4.89
N PHE A 153 4.44 3.09 -4.40
CA PHE A 153 4.12 3.16 -2.98
C PHE A 153 3.10 2.06 -2.69
N VAL A 154 3.43 1.20 -1.72
CA VAL A 154 2.52 0.19 -1.18
C VAL A 154 2.23 0.60 0.24
N SER A 155 0.98 0.97 0.53
CA SER A 155 0.55 1.48 1.83
C SER A 155 -0.54 0.61 2.41
N CYS A 156 -0.30 0.12 3.63
CA CYS A 156 -1.18 -0.83 4.31
C CYS A 156 -1.67 -0.24 5.63
N HIS A 157 -2.98 -0.11 5.76
CA HIS A 157 -3.72 0.35 6.92
C HIS A 157 -4.51 -0.82 7.54
N LEU A 158 -3.98 -1.37 8.63
CA LEU A 158 -4.63 -2.45 9.38
C LEU A 158 -5.39 -1.93 10.61
N ASN A 159 -6.07 -2.84 11.31
CA ASN A 159 -6.64 -2.52 12.61
C ASN A 159 -5.52 -2.08 13.58
N GLY A 160 -5.70 -0.90 14.19
CA GLY A 160 -4.68 -0.27 15.04
C GLY A 160 -3.74 0.70 14.32
N THR A 161 -3.86 0.86 12.99
CA THR A 161 -3.11 1.86 12.23
C THR A 161 -3.75 3.26 12.38
N PRO A 162 -2.95 4.34 12.49
CA PRO A 162 -3.50 5.70 12.52
C PRO A 162 -4.28 6.06 11.23
N PRO A 163 -5.39 6.80 11.33
CA PRO A 163 -6.23 7.15 10.17
C PRO A 163 -5.58 8.00 9.08
N SER A 164 -4.37 8.52 9.33
CA SER A 164 -3.60 9.30 8.35
C SER A 164 -2.79 8.42 7.39
N VAL A 165 -2.75 7.11 7.61
CA VAL A 165 -2.12 6.13 6.70
C VAL A 165 -3.17 5.74 5.67
N ASP A 166 -2.83 5.83 4.39
CA ASP A 166 -3.68 5.36 3.30
C ASP A 166 -3.63 3.83 3.16
N GLU A 167 -4.58 3.29 2.40
CA GLU A 167 -4.61 1.87 2.03
C GLU A 167 -4.55 1.79 0.51
N GLY A 168 -3.79 0.83 0.00
CA GLY A 168 -3.65 0.56 -1.42
C GLY A 168 -2.30 0.98 -2.00
N THR A 169 -2.27 1.17 -3.31
CA THR A 169 -1.08 1.64 -4.02
C THR A 169 -1.27 3.01 -4.65
N ASN A 170 -0.16 3.74 -4.77
CA ASN A 170 -0.01 4.91 -5.61
C ASN A 170 1.41 4.92 -6.20
N GLY A 171 1.70 5.81 -7.16
CA GLY A 171 3.01 5.77 -7.79
C GLY A 171 3.17 6.63 -9.02
N SER A 172 4.30 6.45 -9.68
CA SER A 172 4.60 7.10 -10.94
C SER A 172 4.83 6.10 -12.05
N ARG A 173 4.51 6.55 -13.26
CA ARG A 173 4.90 5.89 -14.50
C ARG A 173 5.44 6.93 -15.46
N GLY A 174 6.73 6.83 -15.77
CA GLY A 174 7.46 7.93 -16.41
C GLY A 174 7.35 9.20 -15.56
N PHE A 175 6.89 10.30 -16.15
CA PHE A 175 6.71 11.58 -15.47
C PHE A 175 5.29 11.80 -14.93
N VAL A 176 4.36 10.85 -15.11
CA VAL A 176 2.98 10.97 -14.63
C VAL A 176 2.87 10.39 -13.21
N ASN A 177 2.23 11.15 -12.34
CA ASN A 177 1.99 10.79 -10.94
C ASN A 177 0.53 10.35 -10.75
N PHE A 178 0.33 9.11 -10.33
CA PHE A 178 -0.95 8.51 -9.94
C PHE A 178 -1.05 8.52 -8.42
N PHE A 179 -1.50 9.63 -7.85
CA PHE A 179 -1.35 9.94 -6.42
C PHE A 179 -2.61 9.70 -5.58
N MET A 180 -3.73 9.34 -6.21
CA MET A 180 -5.00 9.10 -5.52
C MET A 180 -5.34 7.61 -5.57
N PRO A 181 -4.96 6.82 -4.56
CA PRO A 181 -5.45 5.44 -4.42
C PRO A 181 -6.97 5.40 -4.43
N ALA A 182 -7.55 4.45 -5.16
CA ALA A 182 -8.98 4.22 -5.10
C ALA A 182 -9.36 3.70 -3.71
N THR A 183 -10.43 4.25 -3.14
CA THR A 183 -10.82 3.90 -1.78
C THR A 183 -11.28 2.45 -1.68
N PRO A 184 -10.81 1.71 -0.67
CA PRO A 184 -11.48 0.55 -0.13
C PRO A 184 -13.00 0.67 0.02
N THR A 185 -13.81 0.07 -0.87
CA THR A 185 -15.28 0.07 -0.69
C THR A 185 -15.81 -1.31 -0.30
N VAL A 186 -16.87 -1.32 0.52
CA VAL A 186 -17.61 -2.54 0.87
C VAL A 186 -18.15 -3.17 -0.41
N GLY A 187 -17.93 -4.47 -0.60
CA GLY A 187 -18.33 -5.20 -1.81
C GLY A 187 -17.37 -5.07 -2.99
N LYS A 188 -16.30 -4.27 -2.88
CA LYS A 188 -15.13 -4.37 -3.77
C LYS A 188 -14.00 -5.05 -3.02
N HIS A 189 -13.53 -6.15 -3.59
CA HIS A 189 -12.48 -6.99 -3.01
C HIS A 189 -11.06 -6.52 -3.37
N SER A 190 -10.94 -5.35 -4.02
CA SER A 190 -9.72 -4.71 -4.52
C SER A 190 -9.27 -3.51 -3.67
N ASN A 191 -8.12 -2.91 -4.00
CA ASN A 191 -7.52 -1.77 -3.29
C ASN A 191 -7.18 -2.13 -1.85
N ARG A 192 -6.46 -3.23 -1.67
CA ARG A 192 -5.98 -3.69 -0.37
C ARG A 192 -4.57 -4.21 -0.54
N THR A 193 -3.75 -3.91 0.44
CA THR A 193 -2.39 -4.40 0.53
C THR A 193 -2.19 -5.08 1.86
N LEU A 194 -1.20 -5.96 1.92
CA LEU A 194 -0.81 -6.61 3.15
C LEU A 194 0.68 -6.84 3.14
N PHE A 195 1.32 -6.59 4.29
CA PHE A 195 2.68 -7.00 4.52
C PHE A 195 2.75 -8.17 5.50
N HIS A 196 3.69 -9.07 5.29
CA HIS A 196 4.05 -10.10 6.26
C HIS A 196 5.53 -10.05 6.59
N ALA A 197 5.86 -10.11 7.88
CA ALA A 197 7.20 -10.45 8.30
C ALA A 197 7.47 -11.92 7.97
N LEU A 198 8.53 -12.20 7.22
CA LEU A 198 8.98 -13.56 6.94
C LEU A 198 10.04 -13.95 7.97
N HIS A 199 9.79 -15.06 8.66
CA HIS A 199 10.79 -15.74 9.45
C HIS A 199 11.54 -16.68 8.50
N GLY A 200 12.88 -16.72 8.57
CA GLY A 200 13.68 -17.61 7.74
C GLY A 200 13.18 -19.04 7.86
N GLU A 201 13.17 -19.78 6.73
CA GLU A 201 13.01 -21.23 6.77
C GLU A 201 13.98 -21.77 7.83
N GLN A 202 13.47 -22.52 8.80
CA GLN A 202 14.32 -23.45 9.51
C GLN A 202 14.78 -24.43 8.42
N GLU A 203 16.04 -24.32 8.02
CA GLU A 203 16.71 -25.38 7.28
C GLU A 203 16.60 -26.64 8.16
N ASP A 204 15.76 -27.59 7.74
CA ASP A 204 15.78 -28.97 8.24
C ASP A 204 17.03 -29.70 7.73
#